data_AF-A0A349Z4A6-F1
#
_entry.id   AF-A0A349Z4A6-F1
#
_cell.length_a   1.000
_cell.length_b   1.000
_cell.length_c   1.000
_cell.angle_alpha   90.00
_cell.angle_beta   90.00
_cell.angle_gamma   90.00
#
_symmetry.space_group_name_H-M   'P 1'
#
loop_
_entity.id
_entity.type
_entity.pdbx_description
1 polymer ?
#
loop_
_entity_poly.entity_id
_entity_poly.type
_entity_poly.pdbx_seq_one_letter_code
_entity_poly.pdbx_strand_id
1 'polypeptide(L)'
;MISISKEAQGHFVKLLAKQEEGTNIRVFVVNPGTSSAECGVSYCPPDAVEPSDTRLPFDGFDAVVDEESAPYLEEAEIDYVTDQMGSQLTLKAPNAKARKVADDAPIVERLNYMIESEINPQLANHGGQVVLLEITDDG
;
A
#
# COMPACT_ATOMS: atom_id res chain seq x y z
N MET A 1 -8.18 7.85 -4.90
CA MET A 1 -7.10 8.75 -5.36
C MET A 1 -6.16 9.03 -4.18
N ILE A 2 -4.85 9.02 -4.39
CA ILE A 2 -3.84 9.36 -3.36
C ILE A 2 -3.73 10.89 -3.26
N SER A 3 -3.67 11.42 -2.04
CA SER A 3 -3.37 12.83 -1.79
C SER A 3 -2.01 12.98 -1.11
N ILE A 4 -1.25 14.01 -1.50
CA ILE A 4 0.03 14.37 -0.88
C ILE A 4 -0.03 15.84 -0.53
N SER A 5 0.15 16.20 0.74
CA SER A 5 0.13 17.60 1.18
C SER A 5 1.25 18.41 0.54
N LYS A 6 1.12 19.74 0.49
CA LYS A 6 2.15 20.61 -0.10
C LYS A 6 3.46 20.52 0.65
N GLU A 7 3.38 20.37 1.96
CA GLU A 7 4.50 20.19 2.87
C GLU A 7 5.24 18.88 2.55
N ALA A 8 4.49 17.79 2.35
CA ALA A 8 5.06 16.50 1.96
C ALA A 8 5.67 16.52 0.55
N GLN A 9 5.00 17.15 -0.43
CA GLN A 9 5.56 17.32 -1.77
C GLN A 9 6.88 18.10 -1.72
N GLY A 10 6.91 19.22 -1.00
CA GLY A 10 8.13 20.01 -0.80
C GLY A 10 9.24 19.24 -0.07
N HIS A 11 8.89 18.31 0.83
CA HIS A 11 9.84 17.41 1.45
C HIS A 11 10.42 16.40 0.44
N PHE A 12 9.58 15.75 -0.36
CA PHE A 12 10.02 14.79 -1.38
C PHE A 12 10.90 15.43 -2.44
N VAL A 13 10.57 16.63 -2.94
CA VAL A 13 11.42 17.36 -3.89
C VAL A 13 12.83 17.59 -3.33
N LYS A 14 12.95 17.93 -2.03
CA LYS A 14 14.27 18.10 -1.38
C LYS A 14 15.05 16.79 -1.25
N LEU A 15 14.36 15.67 -1.06
CA LEU A 15 14.97 14.35 -1.02
C LEU A 15 15.44 13.90 -2.41
N LEU A 16 14.59 14.08 -3.42
CA LEU A 16 14.86 13.74 -4.81
C LEU A 16 15.96 14.57 -5.44
N ALA A 17 16.15 15.82 -5.01
CA ALA A 17 17.27 16.67 -5.46
C ALA A 17 18.66 16.08 -5.13
N LYS A 18 18.73 15.05 -4.27
CA LYS A 18 19.96 14.33 -3.93
C LYS A 18 20.09 12.97 -4.64
N GLN A 19 19.10 12.61 -5.45
CA GLN A 19 19.06 11.35 -6.21
C GLN A 19 19.44 11.61 -7.67
N GLU A 20 19.56 10.53 -8.44
CA GLU A 20 19.75 10.61 -9.89
C GLU A 20 18.53 11.28 -10.57
N GLU A 21 18.79 12.01 -11.65
CA GLU A 21 17.75 12.67 -12.44
C GLU A 21 16.69 11.66 -12.92
N GLY A 22 15.42 12.03 -12.80
CA GLY A 22 14.30 11.17 -13.16
C GLY A 22 13.88 10.17 -12.07
N THR A 23 14.56 10.13 -10.92
CA THR A 23 14.08 9.37 -9.75
C THR A 23 12.76 9.97 -9.24
N ASN A 24 11.78 9.09 -8.99
CA ASN A 24 10.45 9.41 -8.49
C ASN A 24 10.22 8.84 -7.08
N ILE A 25 9.02 9.01 -6.53
CA ILE A 25 8.60 8.37 -5.28
C ILE A 25 7.64 7.23 -5.61
N ARG A 26 7.97 5.99 -5.21
CA ARG A 26 7.00 4.88 -5.26
C ARG A 26 6.19 4.85 -3.97
N VAL A 27 4.87 4.70 -4.08
CA VAL A 27 3.94 4.47 -2.97
C VAL A 27 3.38 3.06 -3.13
N PHE A 28 3.47 2.24 -2.09
CA PHE A 28 3.13 0.82 -2.18
C PHE A 28 2.48 0.30 -0.89
N VAL A 29 1.83 -0.86 -0.99
CA VAL A 29 1.29 -1.63 0.13
C VAL A 29 1.94 -3.02 0.13
N VAL A 30 2.57 -3.38 1.23
CA VAL A 30 3.06 -4.74 1.49
C VAL A 30 1.92 -5.55 2.08
N ASN A 31 1.72 -6.78 1.61
CA ASN A 31 0.61 -7.66 2.01
C ASN A 31 -0.77 -6.96 1.88
N PRO A 32 -1.12 -6.40 0.71
CA PRO A 32 -2.34 -5.64 0.56
C PRO A 32 -3.58 -6.50 0.87
N GLY A 33 -4.55 -5.91 1.57
CA GLY A 33 -5.80 -6.58 1.92
C GLY A 33 -5.69 -7.63 3.03
N THR A 34 -4.54 -7.73 3.70
CA THR A 34 -4.41 -8.56 4.91
C THR A 34 -4.40 -7.70 6.17
N SER A 35 -4.56 -8.35 7.32
CA SER A 35 -4.41 -7.69 8.63
C SER A 35 -2.98 -7.14 8.87
N SER A 36 -1.99 -7.74 8.20
CA SER A 36 -0.57 -7.36 8.21
C SER A 36 -0.20 -6.35 7.11
N ALA A 37 -1.19 -5.73 6.45
CA ALA A 37 -0.89 -4.75 5.42
C ALA A 37 -0.11 -3.55 5.99
N GLU A 38 0.97 -3.19 5.32
CA GLU A 38 1.85 -2.05 5.66
C GLU A 38 2.02 -1.15 4.45
N CYS A 39 1.90 0.16 4.65
CA CYS A 39 2.06 1.13 3.57
C CYS A 39 3.44 1.77 3.66
N GLY A 40 4.06 2.00 2.51
CA GLY A 40 5.40 2.56 2.44
C GLY A 40 5.58 3.52 1.27
N VAL A 41 6.69 4.25 1.35
CA VAL A 41 7.24 5.00 0.22
C VAL A 41 8.71 4.67 0.05
N SER A 42 9.18 4.68 -1.20
CA SER A 42 10.59 4.47 -1.55
C SER A 42 10.99 5.34 -2.74
N TYR A 43 12.30 5.46 -2.99
CA TYR A 43 12.77 6.02 -4.24
C TYR A 43 12.51 5.05 -5.39
N CYS A 44 12.10 5.58 -6.54
CA CYS A 44 11.83 4.83 -7.75
C CYS A 44 12.69 5.40 -8.89
N PRO A 45 13.91 4.90 -9.08
CA PRO A 45 14.76 5.29 -10.20
C PRO A 45 14.09 4.96 -11.56
N PRO A 46 14.50 5.61 -12.67
CA PRO A 46 13.86 5.43 -13.97
C PRO A 46 13.80 3.98 -14.47
N ASP A 47 14.79 3.15 -14.13
CA ASP A 47 14.89 1.74 -14.51
C ASP A 47 14.05 0.80 -13.63
N ALA A 48 13.55 1.29 -12.49
CA ALA A 48 12.66 0.56 -11.60
C ALA A 48 11.17 0.78 -11.89
N VAL A 49 10.82 1.68 -12.83
CA VAL A 49 9.44 1.93 -13.25
C VAL A 49 8.99 0.84 -14.21
N GLU A 50 7.86 0.21 -13.92
CA GLU A 50 7.28 -0.84 -14.73
C GLU A 50 6.18 -0.28 -15.66
N PRO A 51 5.91 -0.93 -16.82
CA PRO A 51 4.85 -0.49 -17.74
C PRO A 51 3.43 -0.52 -17.15
N SER A 52 3.20 -1.37 -16.15
CA SER A 52 1.94 -1.49 -15.41
C SER A 52 1.78 -0.44 -14.31
N ASP A 53 2.84 0.31 -13.99
CA ASP A 53 2.77 1.33 -12.95
C ASP A 53 1.84 2.47 -13.35
N THR A 54 1.05 2.92 -12.38
CA THR A 54 0.31 4.18 -12.48
C THR A 54 1.21 5.33 -12.03
N ARG A 55 1.30 6.37 -12.87
CA ARG A 55 1.97 7.64 -12.52
C ARG A 55 0.95 8.70 -12.15
N LEU A 56 1.14 9.30 -10.98
CA LEU A 56 0.32 10.38 -10.46
C LEU A 56 1.19 11.66 -10.38
N PRO A 57 0.91 12.68 -11.19
CA PRO A 57 1.75 13.89 -11.22
C PRO A 57 1.52 14.75 -9.97
N PHE A 58 2.62 15.20 -9.36
CA PHE A 58 2.66 16.14 -8.24
C PHE A 58 3.67 17.27 -8.53
N ASP A 59 3.72 18.27 -7.64
CA ASP A 59 4.60 19.42 -7.82
C ASP A 59 6.08 19.00 -7.69
N GLY A 60 6.72 18.77 -8.83
CA GLY A 60 8.16 18.50 -8.95
C GLY A 60 8.57 17.02 -9.02
N PHE A 61 7.62 16.08 -9.00
CA PHE A 61 7.87 14.64 -9.16
C PHE A 61 6.58 13.90 -9.54
N ASP A 62 6.71 12.68 -10.07
CA ASP A 62 5.58 11.74 -10.16
C ASP A 62 5.59 10.82 -8.95
N ALA A 63 4.42 10.55 -8.36
CA ALA A 63 4.25 9.37 -7.53
C ALA A 63 3.98 8.16 -8.43
N VAL A 64 4.72 7.08 -8.23
CA VAL A 64 4.61 5.82 -8.97
C VAL A 64 3.93 4.79 -8.08
N VAL A 65 2.94 4.08 -8.60
CA VAL A 65 2.17 3.09 -7.84
C VAL A 65 2.04 1.82 -8.68
N ASP A 66 2.47 0.69 -8.12
CA ASP A 66 2.31 -0.60 -8.78
C ASP A 66 0.84 -1.03 -8.83
N GLU A 67 0.53 -1.87 -9.83
CA GLU A 67 -0.84 -2.33 -10.11
C GLU A 67 -1.47 -3.06 -8.91
N GLU A 68 -0.68 -3.82 -8.14
CA GLU A 68 -1.16 -4.57 -6.98
C GLU A 68 -1.54 -3.65 -5.81
N SER A 69 -0.80 -2.56 -5.60
CA SER A 69 -1.03 -1.59 -4.52
C SER A 69 -2.13 -0.59 -4.84
N ALA A 70 -2.35 -0.25 -6.13
CA ALA A 70 -3.24 0.83 -6.54
C ALA A 70 -4.68 0.74 -5.96
N PRO A 71 -5.35 -0.43 -5.92
CA PRO A 71 -6.70 -0.55 -5.34
C PRO A 71 -6.77 -0.26 -3.84
N TYR A 72 -5.66 -0.46 -3.11
CA TYR A 72 -5.57 -0.35 -1.66
C TYR A 72 -5.14 1.03 -1.18
N LEU A 73 -4.60 1.84 -2.09
CA LEU A 73 -4.20 3.23 -1.86
C LEU A 73 -5.31 4.23 -2.23
N GLU A 74 -6.52 3.74 -2.49
CA GLU A 74 -7.68 4.62 -2.59
C GLU A 74 -7.88 5.38 -1.28
N GLU A 75 -7.98 6.71 -1.36
CA GLU A 75 -8.08 7.62 -0.20
C GLU A 75 -6.84 7.62 0.71
N ALA A 76 -5.69 7.17 0.19
CA ALA A 76 -4.44 7.33 0.90
C ALA A 76 -4.02 8.81 0.97
N GLU A 77 -3.49 9.22 2.12
CA GLU A 77 -3.00 10.57 2.40
C GLU A 77 -1.55 10.50 2.89
N ILE A 78 -0.67 11.28 2.27
CA ILE A 78 0.71 11.49 2.72
C ILE A 78 0.84 12.93 3.20
N ASP A 79 1.31 13.10 4.43
CA ASP A 79 1.52 14.41 5.04
C ASP A 79 2.89 14.49 5.73
N TYR A 80 3.43 15.70 5.85
CA TYR A 80 4.70 15.98 6.49
C TYR A 80 4.51 17.08 7.54
N VAL A 81 4.39 16.66 8.79
CA VAL A 81 4.17 17.56 9.92
C VAL A 81 5.52 17.95 10.50
N THR A 82 5.72 19.24 10.75
CA THR A 82 6.91 19.77 11.45
C THR A 82 6.45 20.58 12.65
N ASP A 83 6.95 20.23 13.83
CA ASP A 83 6.67 20.91 15.09
C ASP A 83 7.94 21.11 15.93
N GLN A 84 7.78 21.46 17.21
CA GLN A 84 8.91 21.71 18.12
C GLN A 84 9.68 20.44 18.50
N MET A 85 9.06 19.26 18.39
CA MET A 85 9.67 17.96 18.73
C MET A 85 10.37 17.34 17.53
N GLY A 86 10.06 17.76 16.32
CA GLY A 86 10.77 17.36 15.12
C GLY A 86 9.88 17.44 13.88
N SER A 87 10.22 16.62 12.89
CA SER A 87 9.44 16.48 11.67
C SER A 87 9.12 15.03 11.40
N GLN A 88 7.89 14.74 10.99
CA GLN A 88 7.43 13.39 10.72
C GLN A 88 6.65 13.34 9.41
N LEU A 89 7.05 12.42 8.54
CA LEU A 89 6.24 11.99 7.40
C LEU A 89 5.22 10.96 7.91
N THR A 90 3.97 11.13 7.52
CA THR A 90 2.88 10.20 7.81
C THR A 90 2.24 9.75 6.51
N LEU A 91 1.92 8.46 6.42
CA LEU A 91 1.17 7.87 5.34
C LEU A 91 -0.01 7.12 5.96
N LYS A 92 -1.22 7.55 5.62
CA LYS A 92 -2.47 6.90 6.04
C LYS A 92 -3.12 6.34 4.80
N ALA A 93 -3.44 5.05 4.81
CA ALA A 93 -4.20 4.42 3.73
C ALA A 93 -5.34 3.62 4.36
N PRO A 94 -6.55 4.20 4.46
CA PRO A 94 -7.66 3.57 5.17
C PRO A 94 -8.06 2.22 4.55
N ASN A 95 -7.81 2.08 3.24
CA ASN A 95 -8.14 0.89 2.47
C ASN A 95 -6.99 -0.12 2.37
N ALA A 96 -5.83 0.12 2.99
CA ALA A 96 -4.67 -0.78 2.89
C ALA A 96 -4.96 -2.21 3.36
N LYS A 97 -5.78 -2.32 4.42
CA LYS A 97 -6.23 -3.58 5.00
C LYS A 97 -7.58 -4.04 4.45
N ALA A 98 -8.23 -3.22 3.62
CA ALA A 98 -9.52 -3.53 3.05
C ALA A 98 -9.32 -4.47 1.85
N ARG A 99 -9.45 -5.79 2.08
CA ARG A 99 -9.65 -6.71 0.96
C ARG A 99 -11.07 -6.49 0.46
N LYS A 100 -11.22 -5.85 -0.70
CA LYS A 100 -12.50 -5.77 -1.43
C LYS A 100 -12.79 -7.15 -2.02
N VAL A 101 -13.06 -8.15 -1.20
CA VAL A 101 -13.73 -9.35 -1.71
C VAL A 101 -15.19 -8.98 -1.88
N ALA A 102 -15.63 -8.92 -3.14
CA ALA A 102 -17.03 -8.64 -3.43
C ALA A 102 -17.93 -9.74 -2.85
N ASP A 103 -19.17 -9.40 -2.49
CA ASP A 103 -20.10 -10.37 -1.91
C ASP A 103 -20.41 -11.55 -2.87
N ASP A 104 -20.26 -11.31 -4.17
CA ASP A 104 -20.43 -12.27 -5.27
C ASP A 104 -19.13 -12.95 -5.73
N ALA A 105 -18.00 -12.66 -5.07
CA ALA A 105 -16.74 -13.32 -5.37
C ALA A 105 -16.84 -14.83 -5.11
N PRO A 106 -16.05 -15.66 -5.83
CA PRO A 106 -16.00 -17.09 -5.61
C PRO A 106 -15.80 -17.45 -4.13
N ILE A 107 -16.49 -18.50 -3.67
CA ILE A 107 -16.46 -18.91 -2.26
C ILE A 107 -15.05 -19.20 -1.74
N VAL A 108 -14.17 -19.73 -2.61
CA VAL A 108 -12.73 -19.93 -2.33
C VAL A 108 -12.05 -18.61 -1.93
N GLU A 109 -12.33 -17.53 -2.65
CA GLU A 109 -11.74 -16.21 -2.39
C GLU A 109 -12.27 -15.62 -1.08
N ARG A 110 -13.57 -15.75 -0.82
CA ARG A 110 -14.21 -15.31 0.43
C ARG A 110 -13.70 -16.07 1.65
N LEU A 111 -13.50 -17.38 1.55
CA LEU A 111 -12.93 -18.19 2.64
C LEU A 111 -11.46 -17.88 2.88
N ASN A 112 -10.66 -17.76 1.81
CA ASN A 112 -9.27 -17.33 1.93
C ASN A 112 -9.15 -15.97 2.61
N TYR A 113 -10.07 -15.04 2.32
CA TYR A 113 -10.13 -13.77 3.02
C TYR A 113 -10.37 -13.94 4.52
N MET A 114 -11.44 -14.63 4.91
CA MET A 114 -11.76 -14.87 6.32
C MET A 114 -10.58 -15.51 7.07
N ILE A 115 -9.89 -16.46 6.42
CA ILE A 115 -8.69 -17.09 6.99
C ILE A 115 -7.59 -16.07 7.26
N GLU A 116 -7.24 -15.21 6.29
CA GLU A 116 -6.14 -14.26 6.43
C GLU A 116 -6.47 -13.03 7.29
N SER A 117 -7.73 -12.56 7.27
CA SER A 117 -8.15 -11.34 7.97
C SER A 117 -8.60 -11.58 9.40
N GLU A 118 -9.17 -12.74 9.70
CA GLU A 118 -9.78 -13.04 11.01
C GLU A 118 -9.10 -14.21 11.73
N ILE A 119 -8.82 -15.32 11.03
CA ILE A 119 -8.34 -16.56 11.68
C ILE A 119 -6.83 -16.54 11.94
N ASN A 120 -6.01 -16.35 10.90
CA ASN A 120 -4.55 -16.34 11.00
C ASN A 120 -4.00 -15.29 11.98
N PRO A 121 -4.56 -14.08 12.08
CA PRO A 121 -4.10 -13.10 13.09
C PRO A 121 -4.30 -13.59 14.52
N GLN A 122 -5.37 -14.34 14.77
CA GLN A 122 -5.61 -14.95 16.09
C GLN A 122 -4.67 -16.12 16.35
N LEU A 123 -4.44 -16.97 15.34
CA LEU A 123 -3.54 -18.12 15.46
C LEU A 123 -2.07 -17.71 15.59
N ALA A 124 -1.66 -16.63 14.95
CA ALA A 124 -0.29 -16.11 15.01
C ALA A 124 0.14 -15.77 16.45
N ASN A 125 -0.79 -15.35 17.32
CA ASN A 125 -0.52 -15.13 18.75
C ASN A 125 -0.06 -16.40 19.49
N HIS A 126 -0.35 -17.57 18.92
CA HIS A 126 0.05 -18.89 19.42
C HIS A 126 1.01 -19.61 18.45
N GLY A 127 1.59 -18.90 17.47
CA GLY A 127 2.52 -19.45 16.48
C GLY A 127 1.88 -20.39 15.45
N GLY A 128 0.55 -20.37 15.33
CA GLY A 128 -0.19 -21.16 14.35
C GLY A 128 -0.50 -20.37 13.06
N GLN A 129 -0.74 -21.11 11.98
CA GLN A 129 -1.25 -20.60 10.70
C GLN A 129 -2.08 -21.70 10.05
N VAL A 130 -3.13 -21.32 9.33
CA VAL A 130 -3.91 -22.22 8.47
C VAL A 130 -3.94 -21.68 7.06
N VAL A 131 -4.07 -22.59 6.09
CA VAL A 131 -4.21 -22.28 4.66
C VAL A 131 -5.37 -23.12 4.11
N LEU A 132 -6.16 -22.53 3.22
CA LEU A 132 -7.19 -23.27 2.49
C LEU A 132 -6.51 -24.14 1.42
N LEU A 133 -6.81 -25.44 1.41
CA LEU A 133 -6.28 -26.37 0.41
C LEU A 133 -7.25 -26.52 -0.76
N GLU A 134 -8.48 -26.91 -0.48
CA GLU A 134 -9.52 -27.12 -1.48
C GLU A 134 -10.92 -26.94 -0.87
N ILE A 135 -11.90 -26.73 -1.74
CA ILE A 135 -13.33 -26.85 -1.43
C ILE A 135 -13.86 -27.95 -2.34
N THR A 136 -14.46 -28.97 -1.74
CA THR A 136 -15.04 -30.09 -2.48
C THR A 136 -16.48 -29.78 -2.90
N ASP A 137 -16.99 -30.55 -3.87
CA ASP A 137 -18.35 -30.36 -4.40
C ASP A 137 -19.47 -30.60 -3.37
N ASP A 138 -19.15 -31.22 -2.22
CA ASP A 138 -20.07 -31.48 -1.12
C ASP A 138 -20.33 -30.25 -0.23
N GLY A 139 -19.57 -29.17 -0.41
CA GLY A 139 -19.67 -27.92 0.37
C GLY A 139 -18.86 -27.94 1.66
#